data_AF-A0A928SE99-F1
#
_entry.id   AF-A0A928SE99-F1
#
_cell.length_a   1.000
_cell.length_b   1.000
_cell.length_c   1.000
_cell.angle_alpha   90.00
_cell.angle_beta   90.00
_cell.angle_gamma   90.00
#
_symmetry.space_group_name_H-M   'P 1'
#
loop_
_entity.id
_entity.type
_entity.pdbx_description
1 polymer ?
#
loop_
_entity_poly.entity_id
_entity_poly.type
_entity_poly.pdbx_seq_one_letter_code
_entity_poly.pdbx_strand_id
1 'polypeptide(L)'
;MKTVNISAREKAINTLLKEAQKEGLILRSPDGHEFILAEIDDFNREIELTRHSQELMKLLDERGRQTKTIKTAEVKKQLGLE
;
A
#
# COMPACT_ATOMS: atom_id res chain seq x y z
N MET A 1 15.57 -9.56 3.30
CA MET A 1 16.07 -8.45 2.46
C MET A 1 17.34 -7.87 3.09
N LYS A 2 18.26 -7.30 2.31
CA LYS A 2 19.47 -6.65 2.83
C LYS A 2 19.31 -5.14 2.68
N THR A 3 19.51 -4.40 3.77
CA THR A 3 19.53 -2.94 3.73
C THR A 3 20.88 -2.45 3.22
N VAL A 4 20.87 -1.52 2.27
CA VAL A 4 22.06 -0.82 1.77
C VAL A 4 21.88 0.66 2.08
N ASN A 5 22.86 1.25 2.76
CA ASN A 5 22.83 2.67 3.08
C ASN A 5 23.24 3.50 1.86
N ILE A 6 22.39 4.44 1.46
CA ILE A 6 22.68 5.37 0.37
C ILE A 6 23.34 6.63 0.94
N SER A 7 24.49 7.00 0.38
CA SER A 7 25.19 8.23 0.76
C SER A 7 24.46 9.47 0.24
N ALA A 8 24.46 10.56 1.02
CA ALA A 8 23.90 11.86 0.61
C ALA A 8 24.59 12.46 -0.64
N ARG A 9 25.77 11.95 -1.01
CA ARG A 9 26.49 12.40 -2.22
C ARG A 9 25.96 11.78 -3.52
N GLU A 10 25.20 10.70 -3.43
CA GLU A 10 24.66 9.98 -4.59
C GLU A 10 23.43 10.70 -5.16
N LYS A 11 23.67 11.78 -5.91
CA LYS A 11 22.59 12.68 -6.36
C LYS A 11 21.50 11.95 -7.15
N ALA A 12 21.87 11.05 -8.07
CA ALA A 12 20.91 10.33 -8.91
C ALA A 12 19.97 9.46 -8.09
N ILE A 13 20.51 8.66 -7.16
CA ILE A 13 19.69 7.79 -6.30
C ILE A 13 18.82 8.64 -5.37
N ASN A 14 19.37 9.69 -4.77
CA ASN A 14 18.62 10.56 -3.87
C ASN A 14 17.48 11.31 -4.58
N THR A 15 17.61 11.63 -5.88
CA THR A 15 16.51 12.19 -6.67
C THR A 15 15.38 11.17 -6.84
N LEU A 16 15.71 9.94 -7.23
CA LEU A 16 14.72 8.86 -7.37
C LEU A 16 14.03 8.54 -6.04
N LEU A 17 14.77 8.55 -4.93
CA LEU A 17 14.20 8.36 -3.59
C LEU A 17 13.17 9.46 -3.25
N LYS A 18 13.44 10.72 -3.58
CA LYS A 18 12.49 11.83 -3.35
C LYS A 18 11.23 11.73 -4.20
N GLU A 19 11.35 11.21 -5.43
CA GLU A 19 10.20 10.93 -6.28
C GLU A 19 9.39 9.76 -5.71
N ALA A 20 10.07 8.68 -5.29
CA ALA A 20 9.49 7.49 -4.68
C ALA A 20 8.72 7.75 -3.36
N GLN A 21 9.06 8.84 -2.65
CA GLN A 21 8.31 9.30 -1.46
C GLN A 21 6.95 9.91 -1.79
N LYS A 22 6.76 10.43 -3.02
CA LYS A 22 5.48 10.99 -3.46
C LYS A 22 4.59 9.90 -4.05
N GLU A 23 5.19 9.03 -4.85
CA GLU A 23 4.53 7.92 -5.53
C GLU A 23 5.54 6.81 -5.84
N GLY A 24 5.11 5.55 -5.80
CA GLY A 24 5.98 4.42 -6.13
C GLY A 24 6.46 4.46 -7.58
N LEU A 25 7.73 4.14 -7.81
CA LEU A 25 8.35 4.13 -9.13
C LEU A 25 8.61 2.70 -9.62
N ILE A 26 8.42 2.48 -10.92
CA ILE A 26 8.91 1.28 -11.61
C ILE A 26 10.17 1.66 -12.37
N LEU A 27 11.30 1.10 -11.95
CA LEU A 27 12.60 1.25 -12.61
C LEU A 27 12.79 0.10 -13.58
N ARG A 28 12.84 0.39 -14.88
CA ARG A 28 13.15 -0.59 -15.92
C ARG A 28 14.60 -0.45 -16.35
N SER A 29 15.38 -1.53 -16.25
CA SER A 29 16.75 -1.55 -16.75
C SER A 29 16.79 -1.77 -18.27
N PRO A 30 17.91 -1.40 -18.95
CA PRO A 30 18.03 -1.54 -20.40
C PRO A 30 17.89 -2.98 -20.93
N ASP A 31 18.19 -3.98 -20.09
CA ASP A 31 18.00 -5.41 -20.37
C ASP A 31 16.56 -5.90 -20.12
N GLY A 32 15.65 -5.01 -19.70
CA GLY A 32 14.22 -5.27 -19.58
C GLY A 32 13.77 -5.76 -18.20
N HIS A 33 14.66 -5.86 -17.21
CA HIS A 33 14.25 -6.16 -15.84
C HIS A 33 13.54 -4.97 -15.19
N GLU A 34 12.55 -5.26 -14.35
CA GLU A 34 11.76 -4.24 -13.65
C GLU A 34 11.95 -4.35 -12.15
N PHE A 35 12.11 -3.20 -11.51
CA PHE A 35 12.29 -3.06 -10.07
C PHE A 35 11.30 -2.03 -9.54
N ILE A 36 10.85 -2.21 -8.31
CA ILE A 36 9.98 -1.24 -7.64
C ILE A 36 10.83 -0.45 -6.64
N LEU A 37 10.75 0.87 -6.72
CA LEU A 37 11.27 1.77 -5.70
C LEU A 37 10.10 2.51 -5.07
N ALA A 38 9.79 2.18 -3.83
CA ALA A 38 8.77 2.85 -3.04
C ALA A 38 9.32 3.08 -1.63
N GLU A 39 8.89 4.16 -0.99
CA GLU A 39 9.14 4.34 0.44
C GLU A 39 8.53 3.16 1.20
N ILE A 40 9.32 2.58 2.11
CA ILE A 40 8.79 1.61 3.06
C ILE A 40 8.01 2.43 4.09
N ASP A 41 6.74 2.68 3.79
CA ASP A 41 5.78 3.20 4.76
C ASP A 41 5.32 2.04 5.67
N ASP A 42 5.14 2.32 6.95
CA ASP A 42 4.69 1.34 7.94
C ASP A 42 3.34 0.76 7.53
N PHE A 43 2.50 1.52 6.81
CA PHE A 43 1.23 1.04 6.28
C PHE A 43 1.38 -0.03 5.18
N ASN A 44 2.31 0.14 4.22
CA ASN A 44 2.52 -0.88 3.18
C ASN A 44 3.09 -2.17 3.78
N ARG A 45 3.97 -2.03 4.76
CA ARG A 45 4.51 -3.17 5.52
C ARG A 45 3.45 -3.81 6.41
N GLU A 46 2.59 -3.02 7.04
CA GLU A 46 1.45 -3.50 7.80
C GLU A 46 0.46 -4.25 6.90
N ILE A 47 0.18 -3.76 5.69
CA ILE A 47 -0.64 -4.47 4.69
C ILE A 47 0.00 -5.80 4.29
N GLU A 48 1.30 -5.84 4.03
CA GLU A 48 2.01 -7.10 3.73
C GLU A 48 1.91 -8.10 4.88
N LEU A 49 2.16 -7.65 6.12
CA LEU A 49 2.01 -8.49 7.33
C LEU A 49 0.56 -8.94 7.54
N THR A 50 -0.39 -8.04 7.32
CA THR A 50 -1.82 -8.25 7.51
C THR A 50 -2.39 -9.24 6.49
N ARG A 51 -1.88 -9.25 5.25
CA ARG A 51 -2.22 -10.24 4.22
C ARG A 51 -1.85 -11.67 4.60
N HIS A 52 -0.91 -11.87 5.51
CA HIS A 52 -0.58 -13.19 6.03
C HIS A 52 -1.57 -13.71 7.08
N SER A 53 -2.49 -12.86 7.59
CA SER A 53 -3.56 -13.27 8.48
C SER A 53 -4.68 -13.97 7.69
N GLN A 54 -4.70 -15.30 7.73
CA GLN A 54 -5.70 -16.12 7.02
C GLN A 54 -7.14 -15.83 7.47
N GLU A 55 -7.35 -15.60 8.77
CA GLU A 55 -8.67 -15.31 9.33
C GLU A 55 -9.22 -13.98 8.79
N LEU A 56 -8.39 -12.94 8.78
CA LEU A 56 -8.77 -11.64 8.24
C LEU A 56 -9.03 -11.71 6.74
N MET A 57 -8.16 -12.36 5.96
CA MET A 57 -8.35 -12.47 4.51
C MET A 57 -9.63 -13.22 4.16
N LYS A 58 -9.97 -14.27 4.92
CA LYS A 58 -11.25 -14.98 4.78
C LYS A 58 -12.45 -14.08 5.07
N LEU A 59 -12.39 -13.32 6.17
CA LEU A 59 -13.44 -12.36 6.52
C LEU A 59 -13.64 -11.30 5.41
N LEU A 60 -12.54 -10.76 4.88
CA LEU A 60 -12.57 -9.75 3.81
C LEU A 60 -13.16 -10.32 2.52
N ASP A 61 -12.79 -11.55 2.15
CA ASP A 61 -13.36 -12.26 0.99
C ASP A 61 -14.88 -12.47 1.13
N GLU A 62 -15.33 -12.87 2.31
CA GLU A 62 -16.76 -13.04 2.61
C GLU A 62 -17.51 -11.69 2.50
N ARG A 63 -16.93 -10.61 3.03
CA ARG A 63 -17.51 -9.27 2.98
C ARG A 63 -17.51 -8.67 1.57
N GLY A 64 -16.47 -8.89 0.78
CA GLY A 64 -16.37 -8.40 -0.59
C GLY A 64 -17.43 -8.98 -1.53
N ARG A 65 -17.94 -10.18 -1.21
CA ARG A 65 -19.04 -10.84 -1.94
C ARG A 65 -20.42 -10.35 -1.51
N GLN A 66 -20.53 -9.56 -0.44
CA GLN A 66 -21.80 -9.05 0.05
C GLN A 66 -22.32 -7.93 -0.86
N THR A 67 -23.45 -8.16 -1.53
CA THR A 67 -24.09 -7.18 -2.43
C THR A 67 -25.16 -6.33 -1.75
N LYS A 68 -25.52 -6.66 -0.51
CA LYS A 68 -26.55 -5.94 0.25
C LYS A 68 -26.05 -4.53 0.60
N THR A 69 -26.73 -3.53 0.09
CA THR A 69 -26.49 -2.11 0.37
C THR A 69 -27.64 -1.53 1.21
N ILE A 70 -27.33 -0.47 1.96
CA ILE A 70 -28.31 0.33 2.71
C ILE A 70 -28.10 1.80 2.38
N LYS A 71 -29.17 2.60 2.43
CA LYS A 71 -29.07 4.03 2.09
C LYS A 71 -28.33 4.77 3.19
N THR A 72 -27.54 5.77 2.82
CA THR A 72 -26.80 6.61 3.77
C THR A 72 -27.70 7.24 4.83
N ALA A 73 -28.92 7.65 4.48
CA ALA A 73 -29.90 8.18 5.43
C ALA A 73 -30.32 7.16 6.50
N GLU A 74 -30.48 5.90 6.11
CA GLU A 74 -30.84 4.81 7.04
C GLU A 74 -29.67 4.49 7.97
N VAL A 75 -28.43 4.52 7.45
CA VAL A 75 -27.20 4.34 8.24
C VAL A 75 -27.06 5.45 9.29
N LYS A 76 -27.26 6.71 8.90
CA LYS A 76 -27.17 7.86 9.82
C LYS A 76 -28.13 7.72 10.99
N LYS A 77 -29.37 7.33 10.71
CA LYS A 77 -30.39 7.07 11.73
C LYS A 77 -30.00 5.93 12.68
N GLN A 78 -29.47 4.82 12.15
CA GLN A 78 -29.00 3.69 12.96
C GLN A 78 -27.81 4.06 13.87
N LEU A 79 -26.95 4.97 13.41
CA LEU A 79 -25.78 5.44 14.14
C LEU A 79 -26.06 6.65 15.06
N GLY A 80 -27.29 7.15 15.11
CA GLY A 80 -27.64 8.33 15.94
C GLY A 80 -27.00 9.63 15.45
N LEU A 81 -26.71 9.73 14.16
CA LEU A 81 -26.05 10.87 13.50
C LEU A 81 -27.06 11.75 12.75
N GLU A 82 -28.33 11.78 13.19
CA GLU A 82 -29.39 12.65 12.63
C GLU A 82 -29.08 14.14 12.87
#